data_AF-A0A937AKE0-F1
#
_entry.id   AF-A0A937AKE0-F1
#
_cell.length_a   1.000
_cell.length_b   1.000
_cell.length_c   1.000
_cell.angle_alpha   90.00
_cell.angle_beta   90.00
_cell.angle_gamma   90.00
#
_symmetry.space_group_name_H-M   'P 1'
#
loop_
_entity.id
_entity.type
_entity.pdbx_description
1 polymer ?
#
loop_
_entity_poly.entity_id
_entity_poly.type
_entity_poly.pdbx_seq_one_letter_code
_entity_poly.pdbx_strand_id
1 'polypeptide(L)'
;MHHNRVYVGSTSDMAINQALVCRLNDDLIGSQPVVYRIEVKQGEKLYYAQPKRLEMPELKLNGEEDKFKDAVVVEIRDFWTDFKEDYRVWESKYAGLGIVELIVSPTSGEDDEGGNEDDDEDDDEYDY
;
A
#
# COMPACT_ATOMS: atom_id res chain seq x y z
N MET A 1 -13.18 -3.83 13.36
CA MET A 1 -11.79 -4.35 13.22
C MET A 1 -11.17 -3.59 12.06
N HIS A 2 -9.94 -3.12 12.20
CA HIS A 2 -9.24 -2.50 11.06
C HIS A 2 -8.83 -3.61 10.10
N HIS A 3 -9.20 -3.50 8.83
CA HIS A 3 -8.80 -4.44 7.79
C HIS A 3 -7.65 -3.83 7.00
N ASN A 4 -6.62 -4.62 6.65
CA ASN A 4 -5.55 -4.20 5.72
C ASN A 4 -6.05 -4.23 4.27
N ARG A 5 -7.31 -3.85 4.04
CA ARG A 5 -7.94 -3.86 2.74
C ARG A 5 -7.40 -2.70 1.92
N VAL A 6 -6.83 -3.02 0.77
CA VAL A 6 -6.39 -2.08 -0.24
C VAL A 6 -7.31 -2.16 -1.44
N TYR A 7 -7.30 -1.13 -2.28
CA TYR A 7 -8.07 -1.11 -3.51
C TYR A 7 -7.16 -0.78 -4.69
N VAL A 8 -7.32 -1.51 -5.79
CA VAL A 8 -6.43 -1.42 -6.93
C VAL A 8 -7.17 -1.71 -8.23
N GLY A 9 -6.84 -0.96 -9.28
CA GLY A 9 -7.37 -1.23 -10.61
C GLY A 9 -7.35 -0.02 -11.51
N SER A 10 -8.04 -0.15 -12.64
CA SER A 10 -8.26 0.90 -13.62
C SER A 10 -9.74 1.28 -13.65
N THR A 11 -10.02 2.56 -13.88
CA THR A 11 -11.38 3.07 -14.09
C THR A 11 -11.33 4.37 -14.88
N SER A 12 -12.46 4.80 -15.44
CA SER A 12 -12.56 6.05 -16.19
C SER A 12 -12.06 7.24 -15.37
N ASP A 13 -11.40 8.20 -16.03
CA ASP A 13 -10.92 9.42 -15.39
C ASP A 13 -12.07 10.18 -14.71
N MET A 14 -12.05 10.20 -13.37
CA MET A 14 -13.04 10.88 -12.54
C MET A 14 -12.40 11.40 -11.26
N ALA A 15 -13.11 12.29 -10.56
CA ALA A 15 -12.63 12.84 -9.31
C ALA A 15 -12.40 11.73 -8.26
N ILE A 16 -11.26 11.81 -7.56
CA ILE A 16 -10.91 10.88 -6.48
C ILE A 16 -11.86 11.09 -5.30
N ASN A 17 -12.71 10.09 -5.04
CA ASN A 17 -13.70 10.06 -3.96
C ASN A 17 -14.05 8.60 -3.58
N GLN A 18 -14.91 8.40 -2.59
CA GLN A 18 -15.34 7.06 -2.16
C GLN A 18 -15.93 6.24 -3.32
N ALA A 19 -16.74 6.85 -4.19
CA ALA A 19 -17.36 6.14 -5.30
C ALA A 19 -16.34 5.61 -6.32
N LEU A 20 -15.23 6.34 -6.53
CA LEU A 20 -14.10 5.84 -7.31
C LEU A 20 -13.47 4.63 -6.63
N VAL A 21 -13.13 4.74 -5.35
CA VAL A 21 -12.41 3.67 -4.63
C VAL A 21 -13.25 2.38 -4.57
N CYS A 22 -14.55 2.50 -4.35
CA CYS A 22 -15.46 1.34 -4.33
C CYS A 22 -15.67 0.68 -5.70
N ARG A 23 -15.18 1.26 -6.81
CA ARG A 23 -15.19 0.62 -8.14
C ARG A 23 -13.94 -0.20 -8.42
N LEU A 24 -12.87 0.02 -7.67
CA LEU A 24 -11.63 -0.71 -7.79
C LEU A 24 -11.79 -2.11 -7.17
N ASN A 25 -10.93 -3.05 -7.56
CA ASN A 25 -10.91 -4.35 -6.92
C ASN A 25 -10.28 -4.23 -5.53
N ASP A 26 -10.85 -4.89 -4.53
CA ASP A 26 -10.25 -4.96 -3.21
C ASP A 26 -9.36 -6.19 -3.04
N ASP A 27 -8.30 -6.03 -2.24
CA ASP A 27 -7.41 -7.12 -1.81
C ASP A 27 -6.93 -6.85 -0.39
N LEU A 28 -6.25 -7.83 0.23
CA LEU A 28 -5.64 -7.71 1.54
C LEU A 28 -4.12 -7.65 1.41
N ILE A 29 -3.51 -6.57 1.90
CA ILE A 29 -2.05 -6.44 1.90
C ILE A 29 -1.44 -6.98 3.20
N GLY A 30 -0.30 -7.66 3.05
CA GLY A 30 0.51 -8.20 4.15
C GLY A 30 1.91 -7.59 4.18
N SER A 31 2.85 -8.31 4.79
CA SER A 31 4.24 -7.84 4.97
C SER A 31 5.16 -8.10 3.77
N GLN A 32 4.65 -8.73 2.71
CA GLN A 32 5.43 -9.05 1.50
C GLN A 32 4.98 -8.19 0.32
N PRO A 33 5.87 -7.90 -0.63
CA PRO A 33 5.49 -7.23 -1.87
C PRO A 33 4.39 -8.00 -2.62
N VAL A 34 3.44 -7.27 -3.18
CA VAL A 34 2.34 -7.82 -3.99
C VAL A 34 2.44 -7.29 -5.40
N VAL A 35 2.18 -8.16 -6.38
CA VAL A 35 2.20 -7.82 -7.80
C VAL A 35 0.79 -7.92 -8.38
N TYR A 36 0.26 -6.80 -8.84
CA TYR A 36 -1.04 -6.70 -9.49
C TYR A 36 -0.88 -6.58 -11.00
N ARG A 37 -1.62 -7.39 -11.75
CA ARG A 37 -1.74 -7.27 -13.21
C ARG A 37 -3.06 -6.59 -13.54
N ILE A 38 -2.99 -5.39 -14.12
CA ILE A 38 -4.15 -4.51 -14.30
C ILE A 38 -4.29 -4.22 -15.80
N GLU A 39 -5.48 -4.45 -16.37
CA GLU A 39 -5.79 -4.06 -17.75
C GLU A 39 -6.27 -2.61 -17.78
N VAL A 40 -5.55 -1.73 -18.48
CA VAL A 40 -5.94 -0.31 -18.67
C VAL A 40 -6.57 -0.13 -20.04
N LYS A 41 -7.84 0.28 -20.07
CA LYS A 41 -8.59 0.56 -21.30
C LYS A 41 -8.54 2.05 -21.67
N GLN A 42 -9.02 2.35 -22.86
CA GLN A 42 -9.02 3.71 -23.38
C GLN A 42 -9.84 4.66 -22.49
N GLY A 43 -9.21 5.76 -22.05
CA GLY A 43 -9.83 6.76 -21.17
C GLY A 43 -9.85 6.36 -19.70
N GLU A 44 -9.21 5.25 -19.33
CA GLU A 44 -9.03 4.85 -17.94
C GLU A 44 -7.69 5.33 -17.39
N LYS A 45 -7.65 5.45 -16.06
CA LYS A 45 -6.45 5.65 -15.28
C LYS A 45 -6.34 4.57 -14.23
N LEU A 46 -5.11 4.27 -13.84
CA LEU A 46 -4.81 3.31 -12.79
C LEU A 46 -4.79 4.02 -11.43
N TYR A 47 -5.41 3.38 -10.45
CA TYR A 47 -5.48 3.86 -9.08
C TYR A 47 -5.05 2.77 -8.10
N TYR A 48 -4.42 3.20 -7.03
CA TYR A 48 -4.13 2.38 -5.85
C TYR A 48 -4.60 3.14 -4.62
N ALA A 49 -5.21 2.46 -3.66
CA ALA A 49 -5.65 3.05 -2.41
C ALA A 49 -5.33 2.14 -1.23
N GLN A 50 -4.85 2.72 -0.14
CA GLN A 50 -4.59 2.00 1.10
C GLN A 50 -4.99 2.82 2.33
N PRO A 51 -5.26 2.16 3.47
CA PRO A 51 -5.51 2.85 4.73
C PRO A 51 -4.33 3.74 5.12
N LYS A 52 -4.59 4.99 5.51
CA LYS A 52 -3.58 5.98 5.91
C LYS A 52 -2.79 5.57 7.15
N ARG A 53 -3.35 4.69 7.99
CA ARG A 53 -2.68 4.11 9.16
C ARG A 53 -1.53 3.16 8.80
N LEU A 54 -1.53 2.62 7.58
CA LEU A 54 -0.42 1.81 7.09
C LEU A 54 0.73 2.73 6.69
N GLU A 55 1.94 2.20 6.81
CA GLU A 55 3.14 2.86 6.32
C GLU A 55 3.03 3.15 4.83
N MET A 56 3.74 4.18 4.37
CA MET A 56 3.74 4.53 2.96
C MET A 56 4.23 3.31 2.16
N PRO A 57 3.61 2.95 1.02
CA PRO A 57 4.13 1.86 0.22
C PRO A 57 5.12 2.41 -0.80
N GLU A 58 6.03 1.55 -1.26
CA GLU A 58 6.74 1.81 -2.51
C GLU A 58 5.90 1.29 -3.68
N LEU A 59 5.63 2.15 -4.66
CA LEU A 59 4.82 1.82 -5.83
C LEU A 59 5.69 1.84 -7.09
N LYS A 60 5.78 0.69 -7.78
CA LYS A 60 6.47 0.56 -9.06
C LYS A 60 5.50 0.13 -10.14
N LEU A 61 5.47 0.84 -11.25
CA LEU A 61 4.63 0.51 -12.40
C LEU A 61 5.51 0.04 -13.56
N ASN A 62 5.31 -1.19 -14.02
CA ASN A 62 6.16 -1.87 -15.00
C ASN A 62 7.66 -1.83 -14.61
N GLY A 63 7.94 -1.94 -13.31
CA GLY A 63 9.29 -1.88 -12.75
C GLY A 63 9.86 -0.47 -12.58
N GLU A 64 9.14 0.59 -12.95
CA GLU A 64 9.60 1.98 -12.82
C GLU A 64 8.97 2.71 -11.62
N GLU A 65 9.77 3.52 -10.95
CA GLU A 65 9.36 4.40 -9.84
C GLU A 65 8.80 5.73 -10.35
N ASP A 66 8.26 6.55 -9.44
CA ASP A 66 7.71 7.89 -9.71
C ASP A 66 6.57 7.96 -10.74
N LYS A 67 5.93 6.82 -11.02
CA LYS A 67 4.80 6.70 -11.97
C LYS A 67 3.45 7.04 -11.36
N PHE A 68 3.42 7.54 -10.14
CA PHE A 68 2.20 8.01 -9.46
C PHE A 68 2.33 9.48 -9.08
N LYS A 69 1.19 10.16 -9.02
CA LYS A 69 1.06 11.51 -8.44
C LYS A 69 1.07 11.42 -6.92
N ASP A 70 1.17 12.58 -6.27
CA ASP A 70 0.98 12.67 -4.82
C ASP A 70 -0.38 12.10 -4.41
N ALA A 71 -0.39 11.40 -3.28
CA ALA A 71 -1.61 10.79 -2.77
C ALA A 71 -2.62 11.85 -2.34
N VAL A 72 -3.89 11.59 -2.64
CA VAL A 72 -5.03 12.33 -2.08
C VAL A 72 -5.63 11.51 -0.95
N VAL A 73 -6.07 12.17 0.13
CA VAL A 73 -6.76 11.50 1.24
C VAL A 73 -8.27 11.53 1.03
N VAL A 74 -8.90 10.38 1.18
CA VAL A 74 -10.36 10.20 1.07
C VAL A 74 -10.85 9.40 2.29
N GLU A 75 -11.86 9.91 3.01
CA GLU A 75 -12.59 9.11 4.00
C GLU A 75 -13.48 8.11 3.27
N ILE A 76 -13.29 6.82 3.55
CA ILE A 76 -14.12 5.74 3.03
C ILE A 76 -14.97 5.22 4.18
N ARG A 77 -16.28 5.17 3.97
CA ARG A 77 -17.24 4.53 4.87
C ARG A 77 -17.56 3.13 4.36
N ASP A 78 -17.21 2.12 5.13
CA ASP A 78 -17.62 0.74 4.86
C ASP A 78 -19.15 0.62 5.01
N PHE A 79 -19.80 0.12 3.96
CA PHE A 79 -21.26 0.08 3.88
C PHE A 79 -21.89 -0.87 4.91
N TRP A 80 -21.18 -1.93 5.31
CA TRP A 80 -21.73 -3.00 6.15
C TRP A 80 -21.50 -2.76 7.64
N THR A 81 -20.37 -2.16 7.98
CA THR A 81 -19.93 -1.97 9.38
C THR A 81 -20.08 -0.53 9.87
N ASP A 82 -20.44 0.40 8.98
CA ASP A 82 -20.47 1.85 9.21
C ASP A 82 -19.11 2.47 9.59
N PHE A 83 -18.06 1.66 9.58
CA PHE A 83 -16.72 2.06 9.95
C PHE A 83 -16.16 3.04 8.92
N LYS A 84 -15.55 4.12 9.42
CA LYS A 84 -14.93 5.16 8.61
C LYS A 84 -13.43 5.11 8.76
N GLU A 85 -12.72 5.16 7.64
CA GLU A 85 -11.26 5.17 7.64
C GLU A 85 -10.74 6.06 6.52
N ASP A 86 -9.68 6.81 6.81
CA ASP A 86 -8.95 7.60 5.82
C ASP A 86 -8.10 6.68 4.96
N TYR A 87 -8.25 6.81 3.64
CA TYR A 87 -7.41 6.15 2.65
C TYR A 87 -6.54 7.17 1.93
N ARG A 88 -5.27 6.82 1.72
CA ARG A 88 -4.42 7.48 0.72
C ARG A 88 -4.72 6.85 -0.63
N VAL A 89 -4.97 7.66 -1.64
CA VAL A 89 -5.31 7.24 -3.00
C VAL A 89 -4.31 7.86 -3.97
N TRP A 90 -3.60 7.02 -4.71
CA TRP A 90 -2.66 7.43 -5.75
C TRP A 90 -3.29 7.23 -7.12
N GLU A 91 -3.16 8.25 -7.96
CA GLU A 91 -3.45 8.19 -9.39
C GLU A 91 -2.14 8.01 -10.17
N SER A 92 -2.12 7.06 -11.10
CA SER A 92 -0.98 6.85 -11.98
C SER A 92 -0.81 7.99 -13.00
N LYS A 93 0.43 8.30 -13.35
CA LYS A 93 0.82 9.15 -14.48
C LYS A 93 0.81 8.40 -15.82
N TYR A 94 0.51 7.09 -15.81
CA TYR A 94 0.49 6.25 -17.01
C TYR A 94 -0.61 6.68 -17.99
N ALA A 95 -0.23 6.87 -19.25
CA ALA A 95 -1.13 7.27 -20.33
C ALA A 95 -1.25 6.21 -21.44
N GLY A 96 -0.68 5.01 -21.23
CA GLY A 96 -0.74 3.91 -22.19
C GLY A 96 -2.00 3.04 -22.04
N LEU A 97 -2.05 1.95 -22.80
CA LEU A 97 -3.14 0.97 -22.81
C LEU A 97 -2.60 -0.45 -22.71
N GLY A 98 -3.42 -1.36 -22.20
CA GLY A 98 -3.10 -2.78 -22.10
C GLY A 98 -2.78 -3.22 -20.67
N ILE A 99 -2.17 -4.40 -20.54
CA ILE A 99 -1.83 -4.98 -19.24
C ILE A 99 -0.56 -4.29 -18.71
N VAL A 100 -0.66 -3.77 -17.48
CA VAL A 100 0.46 -3.23 -16.72
C VAL A 100 0.65 -4.00 -15.43
N GLU A 101 1.86 -3.96 -14.91
CA GLU A 101 2.23 -4.55 -13.63
C GLU A 101 2.42 -3.47 -12.59
N LEU A 102 1.65 -3.51 -11.51
CA LEU A 102 1.88 -2.68 -10.32
C LEU A 102 2.48 -3.54 -9.22
N ILE A 103 3.69 -3.20 -8.81
CA ILE A 103 4.35 -3.78 -7.64
C ILE A 103 4.13 -2.82 -6.47
N VAL A 104 3.59 -3.36 -5.38
CA VAL A 104 3.39 -2.64 -4.12
C VAL A 104 4.25 -3.33 -3.08
N SER A 105 5.31 -2.66 -2.64
CA SER A 105 6.12 -3.11 -1.51
C SER A 105 5.67 -2.35 -0.27
N PRO A 106 5.40 -3.02 0.87
CA PRO A 106 5.39 -2.31 2.13
C PRO A 106 6.76 -1.66 2.30
N THR A 107 6.84 -0.41 2.80
CA THR A 107 8.13 0.12 3.22
C THR A 107 8.68 -0.86 4.24
N SER A 108 9.87 -1.39 3.97
CA SER A 108 10.64 -2.07 5.00
C SER A 108 10.85 -1.02 6.07
N GLY A 109 10.12 -1.12 7.20
CA GLY A 109 10.69 -0.60 8.43
C GLY A 109 12.12 -1.16 8.47
N GLU A 110 13.10 -0.29 8.66
CA GLU A 110 14.39 -0.77 9.13
C GLU A 110 14.08 -1.76 10.25
N ASP A 111 14.45 -3.03 10.06
CA ASP A 111 14.51 -3.99 11.14
C ASP A 111 15.58 -3.46 12.11
N ASP A 112 15.19 -2.49 12.93
CA ASP A 112 15.98 -1.99 14.04
C ASP A 112 15.93 -3.08 15.12
N GLU A 113 17.13 -3.49 15.54
CA GLU A 113 17.44 -4.25 16.74
C GLU A 113 17.23 -5.77 16.73
N GLY A 114 18.31 -6.42 16.32
CA GLY A 114 18.84 -7.60 17.02
C GLY A 114 20.35 -7.47 17.16
N GLY A 115 20.83 -6.34 17.70
CA GLY A 115 22.22 -6.20 18.12
C GLY A 115 22.50 -7.25 19.20
N ASN A 116 23.26 -8.29 18.86
CA ASN A 116 23.81 -9.20 19.84
C ASN A 116 25.01 -8.47 20.48
N GLU A 117 24.73 -7.61 21.46
CA GLU A 117 25.74 -7.22 22.45
C GLU A 117 25.99 -8.47 23.30
N ASP A 118 26.93 -9.31 22.86
CA ASP A 118 27.59 -10.29 23.73
C ASP A 118 28.44 -9.49 24.74
N ASP A 119 27.79 -8.94 25.75
CA ASP A 119 28.40 -8.33 26.93
C ASP A 119 28.15 -9.27 28.12
N ASP A 120 28.78 -10.44 28.08
CA ASP A 120 29.00 -11.24 29.29
C ASP A 120 30.33 -10.79 29.89
N GLU A 121 30.26 -9.73 30.69
CA GLU A 121 31.29 -9.32 31.63
C GLU A 121 31.54 -10.45 32.65
N ASP A 122 32.82 -10.68 32.94
CA ASP A 122 33.33 -11.51 34.04
C ASP A 122 32.69 -11.13 35.39
N ASP A 123 32.22 -12.12 36.17
CA ASP A 123 32.08 -11.98 37.63
C ASP A 123 32.31 -13.33 38.34
N ASP A 124 33.58 -13.60 38.60
CA ASP A 124 34.15 -13.92 39.91
C ASP A 124 33.20 -14.40 41.05
N GLU A 125 33.49 -15.60 41.58
CA GLU A 125 33.81 -15.80 43.01
C GLU A 125 32.73 -16.25 44.08
N TYR A 126 33.09 -17.37 44.75
CA TYR A 126 32.77 -17.99 46.07
C TYR A 126 31.54 -18.89 46.43
N ASP A 127 31.94 -20.11 46.86
CA ASP A 127 31.58 -20.97 48.03
C ASP A 127 30.14 -21.36 48.40
N TYR A 128 29.94 -22.69 48.56
CA TYR A 128 29.34 -23.31 49.76
C TYR A 128 29.78 -24.79 49.93
#